data_AF-A0A6I2Y429-F1
#
_entry.id   AF-A0A6I2Y429-F1
#
_cell.length_a   1.000
_cell.length_b   1.000
_cell.length_c   1.000
_cell.angle_alpha   90.00
_cell.angle_beta   90.00
_cell.angle_gamma   90.00
#
_symmetry.space_group_name_H-M   'P 1'
#
loop_
_entity.id
_entity.type
_entity.pdbx_description
1 polymer ?
#
loop_
_entity_poly.entity_id
_entity_poly.type
_entity_poly.pdbx_seq_one_letter_code
_entity_poly.pdbx_strand_id
1 'polypeptide(L)'
;MSTSDQGKRVHPRGPLTDAFEARVTATETSFLAPDAVRSYPEDRQRPEAECGLRTPFQRDRDRIVHSKAFRRLKHKTQVFVSPVGDHYRTRLTHTLEVTQISRTVARALRLNEDLTEAIGLGHDLGHSPFGHIGEDALDRLLMAKYGFGFRHYEHSLRIVDHIERDGQGLNLSNPVRDGIIHHSGRADMPQSLEGRIVRIVDRVAYLNHDIDDALRAGVISIDDLPVEAMEGLGATGGDRIDYLVHDLVEHSGQAGDIVQGEAAGLAMNNLREFMFERVYLGPDARREHARIDMVIGTLFQHFTDNPGEIPEGVSPEGATEGERVRDWIAGMTDRFSVRIFEDIAVPAAFSP
;
A
#
# COMPACT_ATOMS: atom_id res chain seq x y z
N MET A 1 -28.96 -25.42 -4.09
CA MET A 1 -29.02 -25.70 -2.64
C MET A 1 -28.06 -24.73 -1.97
N SER A 2 -28.62 -23.73 -1.27
CA SER A 2 -27.88 -22.65 -0.63
C SER A 2 -27.19 -23.18 0.64
N THR A 3 -25.86 -23.21 0.62
CA THR A 3 -25.04 -23.48 1.81
C THR A 3 -24.26 -22.22 2.16
N SER A 4 -24.82 -21.36 3.02
CA SER A 4 -24.03 -20.52 3.96
C SER A 4 -24.91 -19.63 4.84
N ASP A 5 -25.94 -20.19 5.47
CA ASP A 5 -26.26 -19.74 6.84
C ASP A 5 -25.35 -20.53 7.78
N GLN A 6 -24.03 -20.24 7.73
CA GLN A 6 -23.13 -20.69 8.79
C GLN A 6 -23.51 -19.86 10.00
N GLY A 7 -24.36 -20.43 10.86
CA GLY A 7 -24.80 -19.83 12.10
C GLY A 7 -23.64 -19.10 12.78
N LYS A 8 -23.80 -17.78 12.97
CA LYS A 8 -22.82 -16.92 13.63
C LYS A 8 -22.31 -17.66 14.86
N ARG A 9 -21.06 -18.12 14.83
CA ARG A 9 -20.47 -18.87 15.95
C ARG A 9 -20.56 -17.97 17.17
N VAL A 10 -21.41 -18.34 18.13
CA VAL A 10 -21.54 -17.63 19.39
C VAL A 10 -20.25 -17.91 20.15
N HIS A 11 -19.37 -16.91 20.21
CA HIS A 11 -18.16 -17.01 21.01
C HIS A 11 -18.54 -17.09 22.50
N PRO A 12 -17.79 -17.86 23.32
CA PRO A 12 -17.95 -17.83 24.76
C PRO A 12 -17.86 -16.38 25.26
N ARG A 13 -18.84 -15.98 26.06
CA ARG A 13 -18.85 -14.68 26.73
C ARG A 13 -18.64 -14.87 28.23
N GLY A 14 -18.01 -13.88 28.85
CA GLY A 14 -17.80 -13.81 30.28
C GLY A 14 -17.29 -12.43 30.70
N PRO A 15 -17.02 -12.23 31.99
CA PRO A 15 -16.73 -10.91 32.55
C PRO A 15 -15.62 -10.13 31.82
N LEU A 16 -14.58 -10.84 31.34
CA LEU A 16 -13.47 -10.22 30.60
C LEU A 16 -13.87 -9.76 29.19
N THR A 17 -14.63 -10.58 28.45
CA THR A 17 -15.03 -10.25 27.08
C THR A 17 -16.14 -9.21 27.06
N ASP A 18 -17.02 -9.24 28.06
CA ASP A 18 -18.13 -8.30 28.18
C ASP A 18 -17.66 -6.90 28.62
N ALA A 19 -16.55 -6.84 29.37
CA ALA A 19 -15.92 -5.58 29.80
C ALA A 19 -14.84 -5.05 28.82
N PHE A 20 -14.56 -5.77 27.72
CA PHE A 20 -13.43 -5.45 26.83
C PHE A 20 -13.55 -4.05 26.24
N GLU A 21 -14.68 -3.74 25.59
CA GLU A 21 -14.94 -2.44 24.97
C GLU A 21 -14.83 -1.30 26.00
N ALA A 22 -15.54 -1.41 27.13
CA ALA A 22 -15.50 -0.40 28.18
C ALA A 22 -14.08 -0.12 28.69
N ARG A 23 -13.25 -1.17 28.85
CA ARG A 23 -11.86 -1.04 29.28
C ARG A 23 -10.99 -0.36 28.21
N VAL A 24 -11.16 -0.71 26.94
CA VAL A 24 -10.45 -0.06 25.82
C VAL A 24 -10.84 1.40 25.76
N THR A 25 -12.13 1.72 25.74
CA THR A 25 -12.65 3.10 25.70
C THR A 25 -12.12 3.94 26.87
N ALA A 26 -12.09 3.40 28.09
CA ALA A 26 -11.54 4.10 29.25
C ALA A 26 -10.03 4.37 29.12
N THR A 27 -9.28 3.38 28.59
CA THR A 27 -7.84 3.51 28.35
C THR A 27 -7.55 4.56 27.28
N GLU A 28 -8.24 4.48 26.14
CA GLU A 28 -8.09 5.45 25.05
C GLU A 28 -8.43 6.85 25.55
N THR A 29 -9.57 7.04 26.23
CA THR A 29 -10.00 8.34 26.77
C THR A 29 -8.95 8.98 27.68
N SER A 30 -8.24 8.17 28.46
CA SER A 30 -7.24 8.66 29.41
C SER A 30 -5.87 8.93 28.78
N PHE A 31 -5.51 8.21 27.71
CA PHE A 31 -4.15 8.19 27.17
C PHE A 31 -4.00 8.88 25.82
N LEU A 32 -4.95 8.67 24.88
CA LEU A 32 -4.82 9.23 23.54
C LEU A 32 -5.13 10.73 23.52
N ALA A 33 -4.43 11.45 22.64
CA ALA A 33 -4.66 12.87 22.38
C ALA A 33 -6.14 13.14 21.99
N PRO A 34 -6.66 14.35 22.25
CA PRO A 34 -8.06 14.70 21.95
C PRO A 34 -8.46 14.39 20.50
N ASP A 35 -7.58 14.72 19.55
CA ASP A 35 -7.83 14.58 18.11
C ASP A 35 -7.51 13.17 17.55
N ALA A 36 -7.07 12.24 18.42
CA ALA A 36 -6.87 10.85 18.03
C ALA A 36 -8.21 10.15 17.75
N VAL A 37 -8.25 9.35 16.69
CA VAL A 37 -9.45 8.58 16.35
C VAL A 37 -9.67 7.48 17.38
N ARG A 38 -10.88 7.38 17.92
CA ARG A 38 -11.26 6.37 18.90
C ARG A 38 -11.63 5.06 18.21
N SER A 39 -11.34 3.93 18.86
CA SER A 39 -11.72 2.61 18.34
C SER A 39 -13.22 2.37 18.33
N TYR A 40 -13.97 3.06 19.22
CA TYR A 40 -15.41 2.92 19.40
C TYR A 40 -16.12 4.29 19.35
N PRO A 41 -17.38 4.35 18.88
CA PRO A 41 -18.17 3.23 18.33
C PRO A 41 -17.64 2.75 16.97
N GLU A 42 -17.99 1.52 16.60
CA GLU A 42 -17.63 0.97 15.28
C GLU A 42 -18.25 1.79 14.14
N ASP A 43 -17.41 2.15 13.16
CA ASP A 43 -17.83 2.90 11.97
C ASP A 43 -17.50 2.10 10.70
N ARG A 44 -18.44 1.27 10.25
CA ARG A 44 -18.31 0.41 9.05
C ARG A 44 -19.56 0.50 8.19
N GLN A 45 -19.41 0.26 6.89
CA GLN A 45 -20.55 0.25 5.96
C GLN A 45 -21.59 -0.82 6.28
N ARG A 46 -21.15 -2.04 6.63
CA ARG A 46 -22.04 -3.14 6.96
C ARG A 46 -21.91 -3.47 8.45
N PRO A 47 -22.99 -3.32 9.24
CA PRO A 47 -22.95 -3.64 10.66
C PRO A 47 -22.57 -5.10 10.90
N GLU A 48 -21.69 -5.32 11.86
CA GLU A 48 -21.28 -6.65 12.29
C GLU A 48 -21.31 -6.75 13.81
N ALA A 49 -21.32 -7.98 14.33
CA ALA A 49 -21.30 -8.16 15.78
C ALA A 49 -19.92 -7.76 16.32
N GLU A 50 -19.92 -7.03 17.44
CA GLU A 50 -18.71 -6.65 18.15
C GLU A 50 -17.91 -7.86 18.62
N CYS A 51 -16.58 -7.71 18.60
CA CYS A 51 -15.66 -8.73 19.09
C CYS A 51 -15.30 -8.42 20.55
N GLY A 52 -15.57 -9.35 21.46
CA GLY A 52 -15.22 -9.19 22.88
C GLY A 52 -13.72 -9.30 23.22
N LEU A 53 -12.83 -9.29 22.22
CA LEU A 53 -11.38 -9.45 22.40
C LEU A 53 -10.52 -8.55 21.51
N ARG A 54 -11.10 -7.92 20.49
CA ARG A 54 -10.37 -7.11 19.50
C ARG A 54 -11.16 -5.87 19.17
N THR A 55 -10.49 -4.73 19.11
CA THR A 55 -11.09 -3.47 18.68
C THR A 55 -11.47 -3.53 17.19
N PRO A 56 -12.35 -2.64 16.69
CA PRO A 56 -12.63 -2.53 15.27
C PRO A 56 -11.37 -2.41 14.39
N PHE A 57 -10.40 -1.59 14.78
CA PHE A 57 -9.16 -1.42 14.00
C PHE A 57 -8.24 -2.65 14.07
N GLN A 58 -8.18 -3.37 15.19
CA GLN A 58 -7.46 -4.66 15.27
C GLN A 58 -8.09 -5.71 14.35
N ARG A 59 -9.42 -5.73 14.24
CA ARG A 59 -10.12 -6.62 13.30
C ARG A 59 -9.80 -6.26 11.85
N ASP A 60 -9.66 -4.98 11.53
CA ASP A 60 -9.29 -4.51 10.19
C ASP A 60 -7.89 -4.91 9.81
N ARG A 61 -6.93 -4.66 10.70
CA ARG A 61 -5.56 -5.14 10.57
C ARG A 61 -5.52 -6.64 10.27
N ASP A 62 -6.21 -7.43 11.10
CA ASP A 62 -6.22 -8.89 10.95
C ASP A 62 -6.84 -9.31 9.59
N ARG A 63 -7.90 -8.63 9.14
CA ARG A 63 -8.53 -8.89 7.82
C ARG A 63 -7.58 -8.60 6.67
N ILE A 64 -6.86 -7.48 6.73
CA ILE A 64 -5.88 -7.09 5.72
C ILE A 64 -4.76 -8.13 5.64
N VAL A 65 -4.15 -8.48 6.77
CA VAL A 65 -3.01 -9.43 6.80
C VAL A 65 -3.36 -10.80 6.24
N HIS A 66 -4.60 -11.27 6.44
CA HIS A 66 -5.05 -12.58 5.93
C HIS A 66 -5.58 -12.55 4.49
N SER A 67 -5.69 -11.37 3.87
CA SER A 67 -6.20 -11.22 2.49
C SER A 67 -5.29 -11.89 1.46
N LYS A 68 -5.84 -12.18 0.26
CA LYS A 68 -5.02 -12.68 -0.86
C LYS A 68 -4.10 -11.58 -1.38
N ALA A 69 -4.59 -10.34 -1.46
CA ALA A 69 -3.84 -9.16 -1.90
C ALA A 69 -2.60 -8.91 -1.04
N PHE A 70 -2.72 -8.92 0.29
CA PHE A 70 -1.57 -8.71 1.18
C PHE A 70 -0.48 -9.77 0.99
N ARG A 71 -0.86 -11.05 0.82
CA ARG A 71 0.09 -12.13 0.52
C ARG A 71 0.83 -11.93 -0.80
N ARG A 72 0.20 -11.32 -1.80
CA ARG A 72 0.82 -11.04 -3.11
C ARG A 72 1.89 -9.96 -3.03
N LEU A 73 1.86 -9.07 -2.02
CA LEU A 73 2.90 -8.05 -1.83
C LEU A 73 4.31 -8.64 -1.69
N LYS A 74 4.42 -9.87 -1.19
CA LYS A 74 5.70 -10.62 -1.13
C LYS A 74 6.33 -10.85 -2.52
N HIS A 75 5.51 -10.86 -3.57
CA HIS A 75 5.90 -11.22 -4.92
C HIS A 75 5.72 -10.06 -5.91
N LYS A 76 5.65 -8.83 -5.39
CA LYS A 76 5.66 -7.59 -6.16
C LYS A 76 6.89 -6.76 -5.79
N THR A 77 7.62 -6.30 -6.78
CA THR A 77 8.74 -5.37 -6.65
C THR A 77 8.24 -3.97 -6.32
N GLN A 78 9.05 -3.22 -5.56
CA GLN A 78 8.77 -1.82 -5.27
C GLN A 78 9.18 -0.92 -6.44
N VAL A 79 10.48 -0.85 -6.75
CA VAL A 79 11.05 0.01 -7.82
C VAL A 79 11.91 -0.73 -8.84
N PHE A 80 12.85 -1.58 -8.41
CA PHE A 80 13.75 -2.24 -9.35
C PHE A 80 13.17 -3.57 -9.85
N VAL A 81 13.01 -3.67 -11.17
CA VAL A 81 12.50 -4.86 -11.84
C VAL A 81 13.57 -5.93 -11.87
N SER A 82 13.51 -6.80 -10.86
CA SER A 82 14.27 -8.04 -10.71
C SER A 82 15.78 -7.93 -10.95
N PRO A 83 16.56 -7.40 -9.99
CA PRO A 83 18.00 -7.48 -10.08
C PRO A 83 18.49 -8.88 -9.72
N VAL A 84 19.68 -9.23 -10.20
CA VAL A 84 20.32 -10.53 -9.95
C VAL A 84 20.73 -10.61 -8.46
N GLY A 85 19.87 -11.20 -7.61
CA GLY A 85 20.19 -11.47 -6.19
C GLY A 85 18.97 -11.60 -5.26
N ASP A 86 19.15 -12.26 -4.12
CA ASP A 86 18.05 -12.64 -3.19
C ASP A 86 17.69 -11.59 -2.13
N HIS A 87 18.28 -10.39 -2.17
CA HIS A 87 18.21 -9.38 -1.08
C HIS A 87 17.43 -8.10 -1.42
N TYR A 88 16.67 -8.07 -2.51
CA TYR A 88 15.90 -6.87 -2.88
C TYR A 88 14.56 -6.77 -2.14
N ARG A 89 14.15 -5.52 -1.89
CA ARG A 89 12.91 -5.23 -1.18
C ARG A 89 11.69 -5.52 -2.05
N THR A 90 10.69 -6.07 -1.41
CA THR A 90 9.36 -6.30 -1.96
C THR A 90 8.40 -5.24 -1.44
N ARG A 91 7.22 -5.14 -2.04
CA ARG A 91 6.14 -4.31 -1.49
C ARG A 91 5.82 -4.68 -0.06
N LEU A 92 5.87 -5.97 0.29
CA LEU A 92 5.63 -6.42 1.66
C LEU A 92 6.64 -5.82 2.66
N THR A 93 7.94 -5.80 2.31
CA THR A 93 8.95 -5.21 3.20
C THR A 93 8.80 -3.70 3.31
N HIS A 94 8.42 -3.02 2.23
CA HIS A 94 8.07 -1.58 2.26
C HIS A 94 6.88 -1.33 3.20
N THR A 95 5.77 -2.06 3.00
CA THR A 95 4.57 -1.97 3.83
C THR A 95 4.85 -2.18 5.32
N LEU A 96 5.68 -3.17 5.66
CA LEU A 96 6.06 -3.44 7.04
C LEU A 96 6.88 -2.29 7.65
N GLU A 97 7.78 -1.69 6.90
CA GLU A 97 8.58 -0.56 7.39
C GLU A 97 7.72 0.70 7.55
N VAL A 98 6.90 1.05 6.55
CA VAL A 98 5.95 2.16 6.65
C VAL A 98 5.08 2.01 7.88
N THR A 99 4.58 0.80 8.13
CA THR A 99 3.75 0.50 9.29
C THR A 99 4.51 0.66 10.60
N GLN A 100 5.73 0.14 10.71
CA GLN A 100 6.53 0.26 11.94
C GLN A 100 6.89 1.72 12.26
N ILE A 101 7.33 2.49 11.26
CA ILE A 101 7.66 3.90 11.44
C ILE A 101 6.40 4.70 11.79
N SER A 102 5.29 4.47 11.08
CA SER A 102 4.02 5.18 11.33
C SER A 102 3.51 4.92 12.74
N ARG A 103 3.58 3.68 13.23
CA ARG A 103 3.23 3.35 14.61
C ARG A 103 4.12 4.03 15.64
N THR A 104 5.41 4.22 15.33
CA THR A 104 6.34 4.94 16.19
C THR A 104 5.94 6.41 16.33
N VAL A 105 5.63 7.07 15.22
CA VAL A 105 5.14 8.46 15.19
C VAL A 105 3.80 8.58 15.93
N ALA A 106 2.85 7.69 15.64
CA ALA A 106 1.54 7.68 16.28
C ALA A 106 1.66 7.49 17.81
N ARG A 107 2.52 6.57 18.27
CA ARG A 107 2.78 6.36 19.70
C ARG A 107 3.34 7.63 20.36
N ALA A 108 4.32 8.28 19.74
CA ALA A 108 4.93 9.50 20.29
C ALA A 108 3.93 10.65 20.41
N LEU A 109 3.02 10.77 19.45
CA LEU A 109 1.95 11.78 19.44
C LEU A 109 0.69 11.37 20.22
N ARG A 110 0.68 10.17 20.83
CA ARG A 110 -0.48 9.57 21.52
C ARG A 110 -1.72 9.47 20.62
N LEU A 111 -1.53 9.11 19.36
CA LEU A 111 -2.58 8.79 18.40
C LEU A 111 -2.89 7.29 18.37
N ASN A 112 -3.93 6.87 17.64
CA ASN A 112 -4.36 5.48 17.63
C ASN A 112 -3.42 4.60 16.79
N GLU A 113 -2.61 3.79 17.47
CA GLU A 113 -1.68 2.87 16.81
C GLU A 113 -2.36 1.78 15.99
N ASP A 114 -3.49 1.23 16.46
CA ASP A 114 -4.17 0.14 15.76
C ASP A 114 -4.79 0.64 14.44
N LEU A 115 -5.32 1.87 14.42
CA LEU A 115 -5.77 2.54 13.20
C LEU A 115 -4.59 2.78 12.25
N THR A 116 -3.51 3.38 12.76
CA THR A 116 -2.31 3.68 11.98
C THR A 116 -1.72 2.40 11.38
N GLU A 117 -1.69 1.31 12.14
CA GLU A 117 -1.23 0.00 11.70
C GLU A 117 -2.13 -0.59 10.61
N ALA A 118 -3.45 -0.53 10.78
CA ALA A 118 -4.39 -1.05 9.79
C ALA A 118 -4.29 -0.28 8.46
N ILE A 119 -4.17 1.05 8.50
CA ILE A 119 -3.95 1.89 7.30
C ILE A 119 -2.61 1.53 6.66
N GLY A 120 -1.54 1.50 7.46
CA GLY A 120 -0.19 1.18 7.00
C GLY A 120 -0.10 -0.18 6.31
N LEU A 121 -0.78 -1.22 6.80
CA LEU A 121 -0.79 -2.53 6.15
C LEU A 121 -1.68 -2.59 4.90
N GLY A 122 -2.67 -1.71 4.80
CA GLY A 122 -3.67 -1.70 3.72
C GLY A 122 -3.35 -0.77 2.55
N HIS A 123 -2.44 0.20 2.72
CA HIS A 123 -2.24 1.26 1.74
C HIS A 123 -1.82 0.74 0.36
N ASP A 124 -0.95 -0.28 0.33
CA ASP A 124 -0.24 -0.72 -0.87
C ASP A 124 -0.87 -1.92 -1.60
N LEU A 125 -2.05 -2.38 -1.16
CA LEU A 125 -2.68 -3.62 -1.65
C LEU A 125 -2.94 -3.62 -3.17
N GLY A 126 -3.23 -2.45 -3.74
CA GLY A 126 -3.73 -2.24 -5.09
C GLY A 126 -2.70 -1.97 -6.17
N HIS A 127 -1.41 -2.01 -5.85
CA HIS A 127 -0.40 -1.78 -6.88
C HIS A 127 -0.45 -2.84 -7.98
N SER A 128 -0.23 -2.42 -9.22
CA SER A 128 -0.01 -3.32 -10.35
C SER A 128 1.32 -4.09 -10.22
N PRO A 129 1.52 -5.17 -11.01
CA PRO A 129 2.85 -5.74 -11.21
C PRO A 129 3.85 -4.68 -11.68
N PHE A 130 5.12 -4.82 -11.30
CA PHE A 130 6.21 -3.90 -11.68
C PHE A 130 6.08 -2.45 -11.17
N GLY A 131 5.32 -2.24 -10.10
CA GLY A 131 5.24 -0.96 -9.40
C GLY A 131 4.70 0.19 -10.25
N HIS A 132 5.30 1.38 -10.12
CA HIS A 132 4.80 2.60 -10.79
C HIS A 132 4.80 2.48 -12.32
N ILE A 133 5.77 1.76 -12.89
CA ILE A 133 5.86 1.57 -14.33
C ILE A 133 4.66 0.79 -14.85
N GLY A 134 4.31 -0.30 -14.16
CA GLY A 134 3.12 -1.07 -14.50
C GLY A 134 1.82 -0.30 -14.23
N GLU A 135 1.81 0.59 -13.22
CA GLU A 135 0.68 1.48 -12.94
C GLU A 135 0.45 2.44 -14.12
N ASP A 136 1.50 3.12 -14.58
CA ASP A 136 1.43 4.07 -15.69
C ASP A 136 1.08 3.38 -17.02
N ALA A 137 1.63 2.18 -17.26
CA ALA A 137 1.28 1.37 -18.42
C ALA A 137 -0.21 1.01 -18.43
N LEU A 138 -0.73 0.51 -17.30
CA LEU A 138 -2.12 0.08 -17.16
C LEU A 138 -3.09 1.29 -17.22
N ASP A 139 -2.73 2.42 -16.59
CA ASP A 139 -3.51 3.67 -16.62
C ASP A 139 -3.72 4.16 -18.06
N ARG A 140 -2.63 4.26 -18.83
CA ARG A 140 -2.67 4.69 -20.24
C ARG A 140 -3.53 3.76 -21.09
N LEU A 141 -3.40 2.44 -20.91
CA LEU A 141 -4.14 1.45 -21.70
C LEU A 141 -5.64 1.45 -21.39
N LEU A 142 -6.00 1.54 -20.10
CA LEU A 142 -7.40 1.66 -19.68
C LEU A 142 -8.03 2.98 -20.14
N MET A 143 -7.30 4.09 -20.05
CA MET A 143 -7.71 5.39 -20.56
C MET A 143 -8.02 5.32 -22.06
N ALA A 144 -7.09 4.78 -22.85
CA ALA A 144 -7.20 4.71 -24.29
C ALA A 144 -8.36 3.82 -24.76
N LYS A 145 -8.64 2.72 -24.05
CA LYS A 145 -9.65 1.74 -24.48
C LYS A 145 -11.03 1.91 -23.85
N TYR A 146 -11.08 2.20 -22.55
CA TYR A 146 -12.32 2.20 -21.78
C TYR A 146 -12.68 3.58 -21.19
N GLY A 147 -11.80 4.58 -21.31
CA GLY A 147 -12.07 5.94 -20.86
C GLY A 147 -12.00 6.16 -19.35
N PHE A 148 -11.48 5.21 -18.58
CA PHE A 148 -11.18 5.36 -17.14
C PHE A 148 -9.74 4.92 -16.82
N GLY A 149 -9.16 5.45 -15.74
CA GLY A 149 -7.72 5.34 -15.46
C GLY A 149 -7.40 4.28 -14.40
N PHE A 150 -6.14 4.21 -14.03
CA PHE A 150 -5.64 3.35 -12.96
C PHE A 150 -4.80 4.13 -11.97
N ARG A 151 -5.17 3.99 -10.70
CA ARG A 151 -4.49 4.57 -9.54
C ARG A 151 -4.40 3.47 -8.49
N HIS A 152 -3.19 3.16 -8.01
CA HIS A 152 -3.00 2.05 -7.07
C HIS A 152 -3.83 2.23 -5.79
N TYR A 153 -3.96 3.45 -5.26
CA TYR A 153 -4.69 3.74 -4.03
C TYR A 153 -6.21 3.57 -4.19
N GLU A 154 -6.77 3.92 -5.35
CA GLU A 154 -8.16 3.60 -5.71
C GLU A 154 -8.38 2.10 -5.84
N HIS A 155 -7.40 1.40 -6.42
CA HIS A 155 -7.45 -0.05 -6.52
C HIS A 155 -7.29 -0.74 -5.14
N SER A 156 -6.48 -0.19 -4.22
CA SER A 156 -6.37 -0.68 -2.84
C SER A 156 -7.73 -0.61 -2.13
N LEU A 157 -8.45 0.52 -2.26
CA LEU A 157 -9.80 0.65 -1.72
C LEU A 157 -10.76 -0.35 -2.38
N ARG A 158 -10.71 -0.48 -3.72
CA ARG A 158 -11.55 -1.46 -4.44
C ARG A 158 -11.28 -2.89 -3.97
N ILE A 159 -10.03 -3.24 -3.68
CA ILE A 159 -9.67 -4.58 -3.19
C ILE A 159 -10.38 -4.87 -1.88
N VAL A 160 -10.31 -3.94 -0.93
CA VAL A 160 -10.87 -4.13 0.40
C VAL A 160 -12.39 -3.97 0.45
N ASP A 161 -13.00 -3.27 -0.51
CA ASP A 161 -14.45 -3.08 -0.54
C ASP A 161 -15.19 -4.12 -1.37
N HIS A 162 -14.55 -4.61 -2.44
CA HIS A 162 -15.27 -5.31 -3.50
C HIS A 162 -14.58 -6.58 -4.01
N ILE A 163 -13.25 -6.73 -3.96
CA ILE A 163 -12.58 -7.89 -4.59
C ILE A 163 -12.35 -9.04 -3.61
N GLU A 164 -11.82 -8.74 -2.42
CA GLU A 164 -11.51 -9.79 -1.44
C GLU A 164 -12.77 -10.53 -0.98
N ARG A 165 -12.58 -11.76 -0.46
CA ARG A 165 -13.69 -12.65 -0.05
C ARG A 165 -14.73 -12.87 -1.16
N ASP A 166 -14.24 -13.17 -2.35
CA ASP A 166 -15.02 -13.59 -3.51
C ASP A 166 -16.13 -12.57 -3.84
N GLY A 167 -15.77 -11.28 -3.94
CA GLY A 167 -16.69 -10.21 -4.29
C GLY A 167 -17.31 -9.45 -3.10
N GLN A 168 -17.12 -9.92 -1.86
CA GLN A 168 -17.79 -9.33 -0.68
C GLN A 168 -17.01 -8.17 -0.06
N GLY A 169 -15.70 -8.08 -0.29
CA GLY A 169 -14.81 -7.18 0.43
C GLY A 169 -14.54 -7.60 1.87
N LEU A 170 -13.61 -6.91 2.51
CA LEU A 170 -13.17 -7.11 3.89
C LEU A 170 -14.08 -6.42 4.92
N ASN A 171 -14.98 -5.52 4.50
CA ASN A 171 -15.84 -4.71 5.39
C ASN A 171 -15.01 -3.92 6.43
N LEU A 172 -13.97 -3.22 5.99
CA LEU A 172 -13.12 -2.44 6.90
C LEU A 172 -13.87 -1.22 7.45
N SER A 173 -13.39 -0.67 8.56
CA SER A 173 -13.90 0.58 9.12
C SER A 173 -13.60 1.77 8.20
N ASN A 174 -14.47 2.78 8.23
CA ASN A 174 -14.34 3.97 7.39
C ASN A 174 -13.04 4.74 7.63
N PRO A 175 -12.53 4.91 8.87
CA PRO A 175 -11.22 5.54 9.09
C PRO A 175 -10.06 4.79 8.41
N VAL A 176 -10.10 3.44 8.40
CA VAL A 176 -9.08 2.64 7.70
C VAL A 176 -9.20 2.82 6.18
N ARG A 177 -10.43 2.80 5.65
CA ARG A 177 -10.71 3.00 4.22
C ARG A 177 -10.27 4.38 3.74
N ASP A 178 -10.56 5.43 4.53
CA ASP A 178 -10.12 6.81 4.31
C ASP A 178 -8.60 6.90 4.25
N GLY A 179 -7.90 6.31 5.22
CA GLY A 179 -6.43 6.29 5.21
C GLY A 179 -5.86 5.57 3.98
N ILE A 180 -6.45 4.45 3.58
CA ILE A 180 -6.01 3.67 2.40
C ILE A 180 -6.17 4.48 1.11
N ILE A 181 -7.32 5.14 0.89
CA ILE A 181 -7.55 5.88 -0.36
C ILE A 181 -6.74 7.19 -0.43
N HIS A 182 -6.46 7.81 0.72
CA HIS A 182 -5.81 9.12 0.80
C HIS A 182 -4.31 9.08 1.15
N HIS A 183 -3.68 7.91 1.26
CA HIS A 183 -2.25 7.82 1.60
C HIS A 183 -1.33 8.41 0.52
N SER A 184 -1.71 8.34 -0.75
CA SER A 184 -0.84 8.72 -1.87
C SER A 184 -0.75 10.23 -2.04
N GLY A 185 0.43 10.75 -2.39
CA GLY A 185 0.64 12.16 -2.72
C GLY A 185 -0.29 12.72 -3.82
N ARG A 186 -0.89 11.86 -4.64
CA ARG A 186 -1.85 12.18 -5.72
C ARG A 186 -3.32 12.23 -5.28
N ALA A 187 -3.61 11.81 -4.06
CA ALA A 187 -4.95 11.84 -3.48
C ALA A 187 -5.12 13.05 -2.56
N ASP A 188 -6.38 13.35 -2.22
CA ASP A 188 -6.72 14.33 -1.19
C ASP A 188 -6.13 13.95 0.17
N MET A 189 -6.11 14.90 1.12
CA MET A 189 -5.54 14.69 2.44
C MET A 189 -6.41 13.73 3.27
N PRO A 190 -5.83 12.76 4.00
CA PRO A 190 -6.57 11.93 4.93
C PRO A 190 -7.28 12.78 6.01
N GLN A 191 -8.46 12.31 6.44
CA GLN A 191 -9.24 13.01 7.46
C GLN A 191 -8.60 12.88 8.84
N SER A 192 -8.11 11.67 9.15
CA SER A 192 -7.47 11.36 10.43
C SER A 192 -5.99 11.76 10.47
N LEU A 193 -5.50 12.15 11.65
CA LEU A 193 -4.07 12.38 11.86
C LEU A 193 -3.26 11.08 11.64
N GLU A 194 -3.81 9.94 12.03
CA GLU A 194 -3.24 8.61 11.79
C GLU A 194 -3.03 8.34 10.28
N GLY A 195 -4.01 8.66 9.44
CA GLY A 195 -3.88 8.56 7.99
C GLY A 195 -2.84 9.53 7.42
N ARG A 196 -2.77 10.76 7.95
CA ARG A 196 -1.75 11.74 7.54
C ARG A 196 -0.34 11.27 7.89
N ILE A 197 -0.14 10.61 9.03
CA ILE A 197 1.14 9.96 9.38
C ILE A 197 1.53 8.98 8.29
N VAL A 198 0.65 8.03 7.94
CA VAL A 198 0.97 7.02 6.92
C VAL A 198 1.35 7.68 5.60
N ARG A 199 0.64 8.72 5.18
CA ARG A 199 0.97 9.51 3.97
C ARG A 199 2.37 10.15 3.99
N ILE A 200 2.80 10.69 5.12
CA ILE A 200 4.15 11.27 5.21
C ILE A 200 5.20 10.16 5.28
N VAL A 201 4.98 9.17 6.14
CA VAL A 201 5.92 8.08 6.39
C VAL A 201 6.11 7.19 5.15
N ASP A 202 5.09 6.99 4.33
CA ASP A 202 5.21 6.29 3.05
C ASP A 202 6.29 6.93 2.17
N ARG A 203 6.32 8.26 2.09
CA ARG A 203 7.35 9.02 1.35
C ARG A 203 8.73 8.90 1.99
N VAL A 204 8.80 8.91 3.32
CA VAL A 204 10.07 8.72 4.07
C VAL A 204 10.66 7.34 3.81
N ALA A 205 9.83 6.29 3.87
CA ALA A 205 10.25 4.92 3.66
C ALA A 205 10.70 4.70 2.22
N TYR A 206 9.87 5.07 1.25
CA TYR A 206 10.17 4.97 -0.18
C TYR A 206 11.49 5.64 -0.54
N LEU A 207 11.70 6.89 -0.10
CA LEU A 207 12.93 7.62 -0.42
C LEU A 207 14.18 6.92 0.10
N ASN A 208 14.12 6.41 1.34
CA ASN A 208 15.26 5.74 1.95
C ASN A 208 15.63 4.45 1.25
N HIS A 209 14.63 3.63 0.92
CA HIS A 209 14.90 2.30 0.36
C HIS A 209 15.35 2.38 -1.08
N ASP A 210 14.81 3.34 -1.84
CA ASP A 210 15.18 3.49 -3.23
C ASP A 210 16.60 4.04 -3.37
N ILE A 211 17.06 4.88 -2.42
CA ILE A 211 18.48 5.25 -2.34
C ILE A 211 19.34 4.00 -2.10
N ASP A 212 18.98 3.17 -1.13
CA ASP A 212 19.75 1.96 -0.80
C ASP A 212 19.78 0.96 -1.97
N ASP A 213 18.65 0.74 -2.65
CA ASP A 213 18.57 -0.14 -3.80
C ASP A 213 19.31 0.43 -5.02
N ALA A 214 19.25 1.75 -5.26
CA ALA A 214 19.98 2.41 -6.34
C ALA A 214 21.50 2.35 -6.13
N LEU A 215 21.97 2.54 -4.90
CA LEU A 215 23.37 2.37 -4.51
C LEU A 215 23.82 0.92 -4.71
N ARG A 216 23.02 -0.05 -4.27
CA ARG A 216 23.33 -1.48 -4.42
C ARG A 216 23.36 -1.92 -5.88
N ALA A 217 22.47 -1.39 -6.70
CA ALA A 217 22.42 -1.65 -8.14
C ALA A 217 23.54 -0.91 -8.91
N GLY A 218 24.27 0.01 -8.27
CA GLY A 218 25.31 0.81 -8.90
C GLY A 218 24.77 1.86 -9.87
N VAL A 219 23.49 2.23 -9.75
CA VAL A 219 22.85 3.28 -10.57
C VAL A 219 23.34 4.66 -10.14
N ILE A 220 23.60 4.81 -8.84
CA ILE A 220 24.21 5.99 -8.23
C ILE A 220 25.32 5.54 -7.25
N SER A 221 26.23 6.45 -6.92
CA SER A 221 27.18 6.33 -5.83
C SER A 221 26.79 7.25 -4.67
N ILE A 222 27.35 7.02 -3.48
CA ILE A 222 27.07 7.87 -2.32
C ILE A 222 27.51 9.32 -2.53
N ASP A 223 28.57 9.51 -3.32
CA ASP A 223 29.12 10.82 -3.67
C ASP A 223 28.24 11.58 -4.68
N ASP A 224 27.29 10.89 -5.33
CA ASP A 224 26.31 11.55 -6.22
C ASP A 224 25.18 12.20 -5.42
N LEU A 225 24.95 11.81 -4.16
CA LEU A 225 23.85 12.33 -3.35
C LEU A 225 24.04 13.84 -3.04
N PRO A 226 22.99 14.67 -3.13
CA PRO A 226 23.07 16.10 -2.82
C PRO A 226 23.58 16.36 -1.40
N VAL A 227 24.79 16.94 -1.29
CA VAL A 227 25.45 17.22 -0.01
C VAL A 227 24.56 18.02 0.93
N GLU A 228 23.90 19.07 0.42
CA GLU A 228 23.00 19.94 1.16
C GLU A 228 21.83 19.17 1.82
N ALA A 229 21.32 18.13 1.17
CA ALA A 229 20.27 17.30 1.75
C ALA A 229 20.84 16.29 2.75
N MET A 230 22.06 15.80 2.52
CA MET A 230 22.72 14.83 3.39
C MET A 230 23.25 15.46 4.70
N GLU A 231 23.57 16.76 4.72
CA GLU A 231 24.00 17.47 5.93
C GLU A 231 22.94 17.42 7.04
N GLY A 232 21.65 17.52 6.67
CA GLY A 232 20.54 17.42 7.63
C GLY A 232 20.07 15.99 7.88
N LEU A 233 19.98 15.17 6.83
CA LEU A 233 19.38 13.84 6.93
C LEU A 233 20.36 12.77 7.43
N GLY A 234 21.67 12.99 7.33
CA GLY A 234 22.67 12.02 7.74
C GLY A 234 23.03 10.99 6.66
N ALA A 235 24.10 10.24 6.94
CA ALA A 235 24.79 9.44 5.92
C ALA A 235 24.13 8.08 5.64
N THR A 236 23.50 7.47 6.64
CA THR A 236 22.88 6.14 6.51
C THR A 236 21.36 6.21 6.44
N GLY A 237 20.72 5.16 5.89
CA GLY A 237 19.26 5.07 5.89
C GLY A 237 18.66 5.15 7.30
N GLY A 238 19.37 4.59 8.29
CA GLY A 238 18.96 4.70 9.70
C GLY A 238 18.98 6.14 10.21
N ASP A 239 20.06 6.89 9.96
CA ASP A 239 20.17 8.30 10.36
C ASP A 239 19.07 9.15 9.73
N ARG A 240 18.80 8.93 8.44
CA ARG A 240 17.76 9.65 7.70
C ARG A 240 16.37 9.40 8.27
N ILE A 241 16.03 8.14 8.54
CA ILE A 241 14.74 7.79 9.16
C ILE A 241 14.64 8.42 10.55
N ASP A 242 15.69 8.29 11.38
CA ASP A 242 15.69 8.81 12.74
C ASP A 242 15.47 10.32 12.77
N TYR A 243 16.23 11.08 11.97
CA TYR A 243 16.07 12.52 11.84
C TYR A 243 14.67 12.91 11.36
N LEU A 244 14.17 12.28 10.29
CA LEU A 244 12.86 12.60 9.72
C LEU A 244 11.70 12.27 10.68
N VAL A 245 11.83 11.20 11.46
CA VAL A 245 10.83 10.82 12.47
C VAL A 245 10.85 11.78 13.65
N HIS A 246 12.03 12.14 14.15
CA HIS A 246 12.18 13.14 15.22
C HIS A 246 11.61 14.49 14.80
N ASP A 247 11.96 14.96 13.60
CA ASP A 247 11.45 16.20 13.02
C ASP A 247 9.91 16.18 12.91
N LEU A 248 9.36 15.11 12.35
CA LEU A 248 7.91 14.93 12.19
C LEU A 248 7.19 14.98 13.54
N VAL A 249 7.70 14.28 14.56
CA VAL A 249 7.07 14.24 15.89
C VAL A 249 7.11 15.61 16.57
N GLU A 250 8.27 16.28 16.61
CA GLU A 250 8.43 17.56 17.31
C GLU A 250 7.59 18.67 16.68
N HIS A 251 7.58 18.78 15.35
CA HIS A 251 6.78 19.79 14.67
C HIS A 251 5.28 19.49 14.73
N SER A 252 4.88 18.22 14.59
CA SER A 252 3.47 17.84 14.69
C SER A 252 2.90 18.09 16.08
N GLY A 253 3.69 17.81 17.13
CA GLY A 253 3.29 18.05 18.51
C GLY A 253 2.99 19.51 18.84
N GLN A 254 3.61 20.45 18.11
CA GLN A 254 3.40 21.89 18.28
C GLN A 254 2.29 22.45 17.38
N ALA A 255 2.09 21.85 16.20
CA ALA A 255 1.15 22.35 15.20
C ALA A 255 -0.31 21.90 15.43
N GLY A 256 -0.53 20.78 16.13
CA GLY A 256 -1.85 20.16 16.22
C GLY A 256 -2.29 19.52 14.89
N ASP A 257 -1.34 19.23 14.01
CA ASP A 257 -1.50 18.52 12.73
C ASP A 257 -0.22 17.72 12.44
N ILE A 258 -0.23 16.86 11.42
CA ILE A 258 0.93 16.07 10.99
C ILE A 258 1.74 16.85 9.97
N VAL A 259 2.87 17.40 10.39
CA VAL A 259 3.71 18.30 9.59
C VAL A 259 5.20 17.99 9.76
N GLN A 260 5.96 18.15 8.68
CA GLN A 260 7.43 18.15 8.71
C GLN A 260 7.95 19.58 8.84
N GLY A 261 9.08 19.75 9.52
CA GLY A 261 9.80 21.01 9.59
C GLY A 261 10.30 21.46 8.22
N GLU A 262 10.48 22.77 8.05
CA GLU A 262 10.88 23.37 6.76
C GLU A 262 12.20 22.79 6.25
N ALA A 263 13.21 22.68 7.13
CA ALA A 263 14.52 22.15 6.77
C ALA A 263 14.46 20.68 6.34
N ALA A 264 13.76 19.84 7.12
CA ALA A 264 13.60 18.42 6.80
C ALA A 264 12.79 18.20 5.52
N GLY A 265 11.70 18.96 5.34
CA GLY A 265 10.87 18.93 4.14
C GLY A 265 11.65 19.34 2.89
N LEU A 266 12.46 20.40 2.97
CA LEU A 266 13.31 20.84 1.87
C LEU A 266 14.35 19.78 1.51
N ALA A 267 15.07 19.24 2.51
CA ALA A 267 16.07 18.20 2.27
C ALA A 267 15.45 16.94 1.63
N MET A 268 14.28 16.50 2.13
CA MET A 268 13.56 15.36 1.58
C MET A 268 13.11 15.61 0.13
N ASN A 269 12.63 16.82 -0.19
CA ASN A 269 12.24 17.18 -1.56
C ASN A 269 13.44 17.20 -2.51
N ASN A 270 14.57 17.78 -2.09
CA ASN A 270 15.80 17.82 -2.89
C ASN A 270 16.32 16.41 -3.20
N LEU A 271 16.34 15.51 -2.20
CA LEU A 271 16.69 14.11 -2.43
C LEU A 271 15.71 13.43 -3.39
N ARG A 272 14.42 13.65 -3.22
CA ARG A 272 13.40 13.05 -4.10
C ARG A 272 13.55 13.53 -5.55
N GLU A 273 13.80 14.81 -5.77
CA GLU A 273 14.04 15.37 -7.10
C GLU A 273 15.29 14.76 -7.75
N PHE A 274 16.39 14.68 -7.00
CA PHE A 274 17.60 13.99 -7.44
C PHE A 274 17.33 12.53 -7.82
N MET A 275 16.64 11.79 -6.95
CA MET A 275 16.30 10.39 -7.20
C MET A 275 15.42 10.25 -8.44
N PHE A 276 14.42 11.13 -8.61
CA PHE A 276 13.55 11.18 -9.79
C PHE A 276 14.36 11.29 -11.08
N GLU A 277 15.28 12.25 -11.16
CA GLU A 277 16.10 12.50 -12.34
C GLU A 277 17.10 11.39 -12.64
N ARG A 278 17.80 10.91 -11.61
CA ARG A 278 18.92 9.97 -11.78
C ARG A 278 18.49 8.52 -11.87
N VAL A 279 17.49 8.13 -11.10
CA VAL A 279 17.08 6.73 -10.95
C VAL A 279 15.87 6.44 -11.83
N TYR A 280 14.75 7.15 -11.66
CA TYR A 280 13.50 6.82 -12.38
C TYR A 280 13.48 7.31 -13.82
N LEU A 281 14.12 8.44 -14.11
CA LEU A 281 14.30 8.95 -15.49
C LEU A 281 15.66 8.55 -16.10
N GLY A 282 16.44 7.71 -15.41
CA GLY A 282 17.74 7.26 -15.89
C GLY A 282 17.66 6.39 -17.16
N PRO A 283 18.77 6.23 -17.91
CA PRO A 283 18.82 5.37 -19.10
C PRO A 283 18.46 3.91 -18.83
N ASP A 284 18.78 3.41 -17.64
CA ASP A 284 18.54 2.02 -17.24
C ASP A 284 17.06 1.79 -16.94
N ALA A 285 16.44 2.70 -16.17
CA ALA A 285 15.00 2.71 -15.96
C ALA A 285 14.24 2.77 -17.28
N ARG A 286 14.63 3.65 -18.22
CA ARG A 286 13.98 3.74 -19.54
C ARG A 286 13.98 2.42 -20.33
N ARG A 287 15.06 1.61 -20.23
CA ARG A 287 15.11 0.31 -20.91
C ARG A 287 14.16 -0.70 -20.28
N GLU A 288 14.10 -0.73 -18.95
CA GLU A 288 13.15 -1.58 -18.23
C GLU A 288 11.70 -1.14 -18.45
N HIS A 289 11.44 0.17 -18.51
CA HIS A 289 10.12 0.72 -18.82
C HIS A 289 9.59 0.17 -20.14
N ALA A 290 10.41 0.16 -21.20
CA ALA A 290 9.99 -0.36 -22.50
C ALA A 290 9.64 -1.86 -22.47
N ARG A 291 10.34 -2.65 -21.64
CA ARG A 291 10.06 -4.09 -21.46
C ARG A 291 8.76 -4.31 -20.69
N ILE A 292 8.55 -3.57 -19.61
CA ILE A 292 7.34 -3.66 -18.79
C ILE A 292 6.12 -3.19 -19.57
N ASP A 293 6.26 -2.11 -20.35
CA ASP A 293 5.23 -1.65 -21.27
C ASP A 293 4.82 -2.74 -22.27
N MET A 294 5.79 -3.49 -22.79
CA MET A 294 5.51 -4.62 -23.67
C MET A 294 4.76 -5.73 -22.94
N VAL A 295 5.21 -6.12 -21.74
CA VAL A 295 4.55 -7.16 -20.93
C VAL A 295 3.11 -6.77 -20.60
N ILE A 296 2.90 -5.60 -19.98
CA ILE A 296 1.58 -5.13 -19.59
C ILE A 296 0.70 -4.89 -20.82
N GLY A 297 1.24 -4.31 -21.89
CA GLY A 297 0.52 -4.09 -23.14
C GLY A 297 0.04 -5.37 -23.80
N THR A 298 0.89 -6.41 -23.87
CA THR A 298 0.51 -7.72 -24.41
C THR A 298 -0.55 -8.39 -23.55
N LEU A 299 -0.38 -8.41 -22.23
CA LEU A 299 -1.39 -8.97 -21.31
C LEU A 299 -2.73 -8.24 -21.46
N PHE A 300 -2.70 -6.91 -21.49
CA PHE A 300 -3.88 -6.08 -21.64
C PHE A 300 -4.61 -6.38 -22.94
N GLN A 301 -3.90 -6.38 -24.07
CA GLN A 301 -4.49 -6.69 -25.37
C GLN A 301 -5.09 -8.10 -25.40
N HIS A 302 -4.36 -9.10 -24.87
CA HIS A 302 -4.82 -10.49 -24.85
C HIS A 302 -6.12 -10.67 -24.06
N PHE A 303 -6.19 -10.18 -22.82
CA PHE A 303 -7.38 -10.36 -21.97
C PHE A 303 -8.56 -9.47 -22.39
N THR A 304 -8.26 -8.42 -23.13
CA THR A 304 -9.28 -7.59 -23.78
C THR A 304 -9.89 -8.30 -24.99
N ASP A 305 -9.08 -8.96 -25.82
CA ASP A 305 -9.57 -9.70 -26.98
C ASP A 305 -10.22 -11.05 -26.57
N ASN A 306 -9.79 -11.61 -25.43
CA ASN A 306 -10.25 -12.90 -24.91
C ASN A 306 -10.80 -12.77 -23.47
N PRO A 307 -11.87 -12.01 -23.23
CA PRO A 307 -12.37 -11.75 -21.88
C PRO A 307 -12.88 -13.00 -21.15
N GLY A 308 -13.17 -14.08 -21.89
CA GLY A 308 -13.54 -15.39 -21.34
C GLY A 308 -12.39 -16.14 -20.66
N GLU A 309 -11.14 -15.74 -20.88
CA GLU A 309 -9.97 -16.35 -20.22
C GLU A 309 -9.67 -15.76 -18.84
N ILE A 310 -10.26 -14.60 -18.52
CA ILE A 310 -10.15 -14.01 -17.18
C ILE A 310 -10.95 -14.89 -16.21
N PRO A 311 -10.33 -15.43 -15.14
CA PRO A 311 -11.04 -16.31 -14.20
C PRO A 311 -12.24 -15.64 -13.53
N GLU A 312 -13.24 -16.45 -13.20
CA GLU A 312 -14.36 -16.00 -12.37
C GLU A 312 -13.89 -15.63 -10.95
N GLY A 313 -14.60 -14.69 -10.30
CA GLY A 313 -14.30 -14.24 -8.94
C GLY A 313 -13.09 -13.30 -8.80
N VAL A 314 -12.45 -12.91 -9.90
CA VAL A 314 -11.40 -11.88 -9.93
C VAL A 314 -11.96 -10.47 -9.70
N SER A 315 -13.20 -10.25 -10.16
CA SER A 315 -13.95 -9.01 -10.00
C SER A 315 -15.33 -9.29 -9.40
N PRO A 316 -15.97 -8.27 -8.81
CA PRO A 316 -17.35 -8.38 -8.34
C PRO A 316 -18.32 -8.74 -9.47
N GLU A 317 -19.47 -9.31 -9.10
CA GLU A 317 -20.57 -9.50 -10.04
C GLU A 317 -21.01 -8.16 -10.65
N GLY A 318 -21.27 -8.15 -11.96
CA GLY A 318 -21.65 -6.95 -12.70
C GLY A 318 -20.49 -6.04 -13.10
N ALA A 319 -19.23 -6.38 -12.80
CA ALA A 319 -18.07 -5.64 -13.27
C ALA A 319 -18.02 -5.60 -14.81
N THR A 320 -17.70 -4.43 -15.35
CA THR A 320 -17.51 -4.23 -16.80
C THR A 320 -16.29 -4.99 -17.30
N GLU A 321 -16.18 -5.20 -18.62
CA GLU A 321 -15.01 -5.83 -19.22
C GLU A 321 -13.70 -5.14 -18.82
N GLY A 322 -13.64 -3.81 -18.92
CA GLY A 322 -12.45 -3.04 -18.55
C GLY A 322 -12.08 -3.19 -17.07
N GLU A 323 -13.08 -3.25 -16.17
CA GLU A 323 -12.81 -3.51 -14.76
C GLU A 323 -12.27 -4.92 -14.52
N ARG A 324 -12.77 -5.93 -15.24
CA ARG A 324 -12.27 -7.31 -15.16
C ARG A 324 -10.83 -7.39 -15.64
N VAL A 325 -10.50 -6.74 -16.75
CA VAL A 325 -9.12 -6.65 -17.27
C VAL A 325 -8.21 -5.97 -16.26
N ARG A 326 -8.62 -4.81 -15.72
CA ARG A 326 -7.88 -4.08 -14.68
C ARG A 326 -7.61 -4.98 -13.46
N ASP A 327 -8.67 -5.51 -12.85
CA ASP A 327 -8.59 -6.25 -11.60
C ASP A 327 -7.75 -7.52 -11.76
N TRP A 328 -7.82 -8.16 -12.94
CA TRP A 328 -7.02 -9.33 -13.25
C TRP A 328 -5.53 -9.01 -13.36
N ILE A 329 -5.17 -8.03 -14.20
CA ILE A 329 -3.77 -7.66 -14.43
C ILE A 329 -3.14 -7.07 -13.17
N ALA A 330 -3.82 -6.11 -12.53
CA ALA A 330 -3.33 -5.50 -11.29
C ALA A 330 -3.21 -6.53 -10.14
N GLY A 331 -4.08 -7.54 -10.14
CA GLY A 331 -4.07 -8.63 -9.17
C GLY A 331 -2.93 -9.65 -9.34
N MET A 332 -2.19 -9.63 -10.45
CA MET A 332 -1.06 -10.54 -10.70
C MET A 332 0.14 -10.20 -9.81
N THR A 333 1.03 -11.17 -9.61
CA THR A 333 2.40 -10.92 -9.09
C THR A 333 3.35 -10.79 -10.27
N ASP A 334 4.53 -10.19 -10.09
CA ASP A 334 5.45 -9.93 -11.21
C ASP A 334 5.87 -11.23 -11.92
N ARG A 335 6.19 -12.27 -11.14
CA ARG A 335 6.57 -13.58 -11.71
C ARG A 335 5.41 -14.26 -12.44
N PHE A 336 4.19 -14.05 -11.96
CA PHE A 336 3.00 -14.60 -12.59
C PHE A 336 2.68 -13.85 -13.90
N SER A 337 2.77 -12.52 -13.91
CA SER A 337 2.53 -11.73 -15.12
C SER A 337 3.56 -12.03 -16.21
N VAL A 338 4.85 -12.19 -15.86
CA VAL A 338 5.89 -12.62 -16.81
C VAL A 338 5.57 -14.00 -17.39
N ARG A 339 5.22 -14.98 -16.55
CA ARG A 339 4.89 -16.33 -17.05
C ARG A 339 3.70 -16.33 -18.00
N ILE A 340 2.63 -15.61 -17.66
CA ILE A 340 1.45 -15.51 -18.54
C ILE A 340 1.82 -14.79 -19.85
N PHE A 341 2.68 -13.77 -19.79
CA PHE A 341 3.21 -13.13 -20.98
C PHE A 341 4.01 -14.11 -21.86
N GLU A 342 4.88 -14.93 -21.26
CA GLU A 342 5.64 -15.95 -21.99
C GLU A 342 4.71 -16.96 -22.66
N ASP A 343 3.68 -17.45 -21.96
CA ASP A 343 2.69 -18.40 -22.49
C ASP A 343 1.90 -17.83 -23.69
N ILE A 344 1.64 -16.51 -23.70
CA ILE A 344 0.88 -15.83 -24.77
C ILE A 344 1.77 -15.44 -25.95
N ALA A 345 2.97 -14.90 -25.66
CA ALA A 345 3.79 -14.20 -26.65
C ALA A 345 4.93 -15.05 -27.23
N VAL A 346 5.38 -16.10 -26.52
CA VAL A 346 6.53 -16.91 -26.91
C VAL A 346 6.03 -18.23 -27.49
N PRO A 347 6.32 -18.54 -28.77
CA PRO A 347 5.94 -19.82 -29.36
C PRO A 347 6.56 -20.99 -28.60
N ALA A 348 5.73 -21.96 -28.20
CA ALA A 348 6.24 -23.21 -27.67
C ALA A 348 6.96 -23.98 -28.78
N ALA A 349 8.20 -24.41 -28.54
CA ALA A 349 8.87 -25.35 -29.43
C ALA A 349 8.11 -26.68 -29.39
N PHE A 350 7.56 -27.11 -30.53
CA PHE A 350 7.05 -28.47 -30.67
C PHE A 350 8.25 -29.43 -30.53
N SER A 351 8.35 -30.12 -29.41
CA SER A 351 9.28 -31.25 -29.28
C SER A 351 8.64 -32.45 -30.02
N PRO A 352 9.34 -33.08 -30.98
CA PRO A 352 8.81 -34.20 -31.76
C PRO A 352 8.53 -35.45 -30.92
#